data_AF-A0A924GY31-F1
#
_entry.id   AF-A0A924GY31-F1
#
_cell.length_a   1.000
_cell.length_b   1.000
_cell.length_c   1.000
_cell.angle_alpha   90.00
_cell.angle_beta   90.00
_cell.angle_gamma   90.00
#
_symmetry.space_group_name_H-M   'P 1'
#
loop_
_entity.id
_entity.type
_entity.pdbx_description
1 polymer ?
#
loop_
_entity_poly.entity_id
_entity_poly.type
_entity_poly.pdbx_seq_one_letter_code
_entity_poly.pdbx_strand_id
1 'polypeptide(L)'
;MKFFFDNNLPPALAHALKALCDKEPEVADVMHLRDRFPGDTKDLVWIHALADEAGPWYVLSIDKFKKDHRAEREAIRRAGLTVYILDSQWSSQSYWAKAARLVLWWPTISRHAALSSGGVYRVPWRFTNQSRLEAC
;
A
#
# COMPACT_ATOMS: atom_id res chain seq x y z
N MET A 1 11.69 -4.58 -4.18
CA MET A 1 10.23 -4.61 -3.96
C MET A 1 9.56 -3.44 -4.68
N LYS A 2 8.32 -3.56 -5.13
CA LYS A 2 7.58 -2.44 -5.75
C LYS A 2 6.33 -2.10 -4.93
N PHE A 3 6.13 -0.81 -4.65
CA PHE A 3 4.97 -0.33 -3.90
C PHE A 3 3.99 0.39 -4.80
N PHE A 4 2.70 0.10 -4.61
CA PHE A 4 1.60 0.65 -5.40
C PHE A 4 0.60 1.34 -4.48
N PHE A 5 0.36 2.62 -4.72
CA PHE A 5 -0.60 3.43 -3.96
C PHE A 5 -1.92 3.48 -4.69
N ASP A 6 -2.97 3.07 -4.00
CA ASP A 6 -4.34 3.13 -4.48
C ASP A 6 -4.82 4.59 -4.61
N ASN A 7 -5.84 4.81 -5.44
CA ASN A 7 -6.38 6.12 -5.81
C ASN A 7 -7.06 6.87 -4.65
N ASN A 8 -7.35 6.18 -3.53
CA ASN A 8 -7.85 6.82 -2.31
C ASN A 8 -6.76 7.56 -1.52
N LEU A 9 -5.49 7.46 -1.94
CA LEU A 9 -4.38 8.24 -1.43
C LEU A 9 -4.02 9.36 -2.43
N PRO A 10 -3.51 10.51 -1.96
CA PRO A 10 -3.01 11.53 -2.86
C PRO A 10 -1.73 11.06 -3.61
N PRO A 11 -1.61 11.28 -4.93
CA PRO A 11 -0.42 10.93 -5.71
C PRO A 11 0.88 11.50 -5.12
N ALA A 12 0.81 12.73 -4.60
CA ALA A 12 1.95 13.41 -3.99
C ALA A 12 2.56 12.64 -2.81
N LEU A 13 1.79 11.82 -2.08
CA LEU A 13 2.34 10.98 -1.01
C LEU A 13 3.22 9.86 -1.57
N ALA A 14 2.77 9.20 -2.64
CA ALA A 14 3.53 8.15 -3.32
C ALA A 14 4.81 8.72 -3.94
N HIS A 15 4.72 9.87 -4.60
CA HIS A 15 5.87 10.53 -5.24
C HIS A 15 6.88 11.03 -4.21
N ALA A 16 6.43 11.58 -3.09
CA ALA A 16 7.33 11.98 -1.99
C ALA A 16 8.05 10.76 -1.40
N LEU A 17 7.35 9.66 -1.15
CA LEU A 17 7.98 8.43 -0.68
C LEU A 17 8.94 7.83 -1.69
N LYS A 18 8.60 7.86 -2.99
CA LYS A 18 9.51 7.45 -4.06
C LYS A 18 10.85 8.18 -3.95
N ALA A 19 10.82 9.50 -3.82
CA ALA A 19 12.04 10.30 -3.67
C ALA A 19 12.79 9.99 -2.36
N LEU A 20 12.09 9.73 -1.25
CA LEU A 20 12.74 9.32 0.00
C LEU A 20 13.40 7.94 -0.11
N CYS A 21 12.83 7.03 -0.92
CA CYS A 21 13.35 5.68 -1.16
C CYS A 21 14.62 5.66 -2.02
N ASP A 22 15.11 6.78 -2.56
CA ASP A 22 16.41 6.86 -3.24
C ASP A 22 17.58 6.41 -2.33
N LYS A 23 17.36 6.38 -1.01
CA LYS A 23 18.30 5.86 0.00
C LYS A 23 17.99 4.43 0.47
N GLU A 24 16.98 3.76 -0.10
CA GLU A 24 16.53 2.41 0.25
C GLU A 24 16.63 1.47 -0.98
N PRO A 25 17.80 0.85 -1.24
CA PRO A 25 18.04 0.08 -2.47
C PRO A 25 17.15 -1.17 -2.61
N GLU A 26 16.60 -1.69 -1.52
CA GLU A 26 15.60 -2.76 -1.52
C GLU A 26 14.24 -2.36 -2.11
N VAL A 27 13.95 -1.05 -2.19
CA VAL A 27 12.75 -0.49 -2.80
C VAL A 27 13.07 -0.10 -4.24
N ALA A 28 12.59 -0.92 -5.18
CA ALA A 28 12.85 -0.72 -6.61
C ALA A 28 11.98 0.39 -7.19
N ASP A 29 10.73 0.51 -6.74
CA ASP A 29 9.83 1.58 -7.18
C ASP A 29 8.70 1.82 -6.18
N VAL A 30 8.20 3.05 -6.17
CA VAL A 30 6.98 3.48 -5.48
C VAL A 30 6.16 4.29 -6.48
N MET A 31 4.94 3.86 -6.74
CA MET A 31 4.07 4.47 -7.75
C MET A 31 2.65 4.63 -7.24
N HIS A 32 1.94 5.59 -7.83
CA HIS A 32 0.52 5.80 -7.60
C HIS A 32 -0.30 5.20 -8.76
N LEU A 33 -1.54 4.81 -8.48
CA LEU A 33 -2.47 4.29 -9.49
C LEU A 33 -2.56 5.19 -10.72
N ARG A 34 -2.70 6.50 -10.51
CA ARG A 34 -2.77 7.51 -11.58
C ARG A 34 -1.50 7.66 -12.43
N ASP A 35 -0.37 7.11 -12.00
CA ASP A 35 0.85 7.11 -12.82
C ASP A 35 0.76 6.05 -13.94
N ARG A 36 -0.15 5.08 -13.82
CA ARG A 36 -0.26 3.94 -14.73
C ARG A 36 -1.66 3.70 -15.29
N PHE A 37 -2.69 4.09 -14.55
CA PHE A 37 -4.08 3.82 -14.87
C PHE A 37 -4.94 5.08 -14.77
N PRO A 38 -6.02 5.19 -15.55
CA PRO A 38 -7.06 6.20 -15.32
C PRO A 38 -7.57 6.17 -13.87
N GLY A 39 -7.89 7.33 -13.30
CA GLY A 39 -8.29 7.46 -11.90
C GLY A 39 -9.63 6.79 -11.54
N ASP A 40 -10.40 6.33 -12.52
CA ASP A 40 -11.66 5.58 -12.38
C ASP A 40 -11.51 4.07 -12.66
N THR A 41 -10.26 3.60 -12.82
CA THR A 41 -9.96 2.18 -13.05
C THR A 41 -10.45 1.33 -11.89
N LYS A 42 -11.20 0.27 -12.21
CA LYS A 42 -11.74 -0.68 -11.22
C LYS A 42 -10.63 -1.51 -10.59
N ASP A 43 -10.83 -1.88 -9.32
CA ASP A 43 -9.84 -2.63 -8.53
C ASP A 43 -9.36 -3.91 -9.19
N LEU A 44 -10.29 -4.73 -9.69
CA LEU A 44 -9.94 -5.96 -10.41
C LEU A 44 -9.00 -5.73 -11.59
N VAL A 45 -9.15 -4.62 -12.33
CA VAL A 45 -8.36 -4.36 -13.54
C VAL A 45 -6.90 -4.11 -13.17
N TRP A 46 -6.63 -3.21 -12.23
CA TRP A 46 -5.24 -2.93 -11.84
C TRP A 46 -4.66 -4.08 -11.00
N ILE A 47 -5.46 -4.79 -10.18
CA ILE A 47 -5.00 -5.99 -9.46
C ILE A 47 -4.50 -7.05 -10.44
N HIS A 48 -5.26 -7.36 -11.49
CA HIS A 48 -4.85 -8.31 -12.52
C HIS A 48 -3.59 -7.84 -13.25
N ALA A 49 -3.51 -6.57 -13.62
CA ALA A 49 -2.32 -6.03 -14.28
C ALA A 49 -1.06 -6.15 -13.41
N LEU A 50 -1.15 -5.92 -12.10
CA LEU A 50 -0.01 -6.11 -11.18
C LEU A 50 0.34 -7.60 -10.99
N ALA A 51 -0.66 -8.48 -11.01
CA ALA A 51 -0.48 -9.93 -10.89
C ALA A 51 0.29 -10.54 -12.07
N ASP A 52 0.08 -9.99 -13.27
CA ASP A 52 0.73 -10.45 -14.50
C ASP A 52 2.20 -9.99 -14.60
N GLU A 53 2.62 -9.05 -13.75
CA GLU A 53 3.99 -8.55 -13.71
C GLU A 53 4.90 -9.39 -12.81
N ALA A 54 6.17 -9.51 -13.21
CA ALA A 54 7.17 -10.20 -12.41
C ALA A 54 7.51 -9.41 -11.12
N GLY A 55 7.46 -10.11 -9.99
CA GLY A 55 7.98 -9.68 -8.69
C GLY A 55 6.91 -9.32 -7.66
N PRO A 56 7.30 -9.20 -6.38
CA PRO A 56 6.35 -8.93 -5.31
C PRO A 56 5.91 -7.47 -5.33
N TRP A 57 4.61 -7.29 -5.43
CA TRP A 57 3.92 -6.01 -5.36
C TRP A 57 3.26 -5.81 -4.00
N TYR A 58 3.44 -4.62 -3.46
CA TYR A 58 2.94 -4.22 -2.15
C TYR A 58 1.98 -3.04 -2.32
N VAL A 59 0.69 -3.25 -2.06
CA VAL A 59 -0.36 -2.25 -2.25
C VAL A 59 -0.60 -1.49 -0.95
N LEU A 60 -0.69 -0.15 -1.00
CA LEU A 60 -1.16 0.69 0.09
C LEU A 60 -2.51 1.30 -0.25
N SER A 61 -3.50 1.10 0.63
CA SER A 61 -4.87 1.61 0.45
C SER A 61 -5.51 1.98 1.79
N ILE A 62 -6.39 2.98 1.84
CA ILE A 62 -7.24 3.28 3.01
C ILE A 62 -8.51 2.43 3.03
N ASP A 63 -8.96 1.94 1.86
CA ASP A 63 -10.16 1.13 1.77
C ASP A 63 -9.85 -0.33 2.12
N LYS A 64 -10.81 -0.98 2.79
CA LYS A 64 -10.67 -2.35 3.29
C LYS A 64 -10.94 -3.41 2.23
N PHE A 65 -11.18 -3.03 0.97
CA PHE A 65 -11.78 -3.88 -0.07
C PHE A 65 -13.00 -4.59 0.54
N LYS A 66 -14.15 -3.87 0.57
CA LYS A 66 -15.34 -4.21 1.37
C LYS A 66 -15.69 -5.70 1.30
N LYS A 67 -16.31 -6.25 2.36
CA LYS A 67 -16.60 -7.69 2.53
C LYS A 67 -17.34 -8.35 1.35
N ASP A 68 -18.09 -7.60 0.54
CA ASP A 68 -18.76 -8.12 -0.65
C ASP A 68 -17.82 -8.44 -1.82
N HIS A 69 -16.55 -8.01 -1.75
CA HIS A 69 -15.55 -8.19 -2.78
C HIS A 69 -14.70 -9.45 -2.55
N ARG A 70 -15.38 -10.58 -2.30
CA ARG A 70 -14.74 -11.90 -2.15
C ARG A 70 -13.83 -12.23 -3.34
N ALA A 71 -14.24 -11.79 -4.53
CA ALA A 71 -13.48 -11.92 -5.77
C ALA A 71 -12.16 -11.13 -5.75
N GLU A 72 -12.13 -9.90 -5.23
CA GLU A 72 -10.91 -9.08 -5.14
C GLU A 72 -9.92 -9.65 -4.14
N ARG A 73 -10.39 -10.09 -2.97
CA ARG A 73 -9.52 -10.74 -1.97
C ARG A 73 -8.91 -12.02 -2.51
N GLU A 74 -9.71 -12.81 -3.23
CA GLU A 74 -9.21 -14.02 -3.89
C GLU A 74 -8.24 -13.68 -5.02
N ALA A 75 -8.49 -12.63 -5.78
CA ALA A 75 -7.57 -12.15 -6.82
C ALA A 75 -6.24 -11.70 -6.21
N ILE A 76 -6.25 -10.88 -5.16
CA ILE A 76 -5.06 -10.45 -4.40
C ILE A 76 -4.28 -11.66 -3.89
N ARG A 77 -4.97 -12.63 -3.29
CA ARG A 77 -4.35 -13.85 -2.76
C ARG A 77 -3.71 -14.68 -3.86
N ARG A 78 -4.41 -14.89 -4.98
CA ARG A 78 -3.89 -15.64 -6.14
C ARG A 78 -2.73 -14.92 -6.82
N ALA A 79 -2.79 -13.59 -6.86
CA ALA A 79 -1.76 -12.72 -7.42
C ALA A 79 -0.51 -12.62 -6.52
N GLY A 80 -0.54 -13.15 -5.30
CA GLY A 80 0.58 -13.05 -4.36
C GLY A 80 0.85 -11.61 -3.90
N LEU A 81 -0.12 -10.70 -4.07
CA LEU A 81 0.00 -9.31 -3.65
C LEU A 81 -0.03 -9.23 -2.12
N THR A 82 0.85 -8.39 -1.57
CA THR A 82 0.76 -7.99 -0.16
C THR A 82 0.00 -6.68 -0.08
N VAL A 83 -1.01 -6.59 0.78
CA VAL A 83 -1.85 -5.39 0.90
C VAL A 83 -1.73 -4.80 2.29
N TYR A 84 -1.32 -3.55 2.36
CA TYR A 84 -1.30 -2.72 3.55
C TYR A 84 -2.52 -1.79 3.58
N ILE A 85 -3.46 -2.10 4.46
CA ILE A 85 -4.67 -1.33 4.68
C ILE A 85 -4.42 -0.30 5.78
N LEU A 86 -4.36 0.97 5.42
CA LEU A 86 -4.38 2.06 6.39
C LEU A 86 -5.75 2.06 7.09
N ASP A 87 -5.76 2.06 8.43
CA ASP A 87 -7.01 2.00 9.18
C ASP A 87 -7.95 3.21 8.91
N SER A 88 -9.20 3.12 9.35
CA SER A 88 -10.18 4.17 9.11
C SER A 88 -9.83 5.51 9.75
N GLN A 89 -8.97 5.54 10.79
CA GLN A 89 -8.57 6.79 11.44
C GLN A 89 -7.68 7.62 10.52
N TRP A 90 -6.99 7.05 9.54
CA TRP A 90 -6.21 7.80 8.55
C TRP A 90 -7.11 8.75 7.76
N SER A 91 -8.29 8.29 7.35
CA SER A 91 -9.18 9.06 6.45
C SER A 91 -9.52 10.45 6.99
N SER A 92 -9.73 10.58 8.31
CA SER A 92 -10.12 11.83 8.99
C SER A 92 -8.98 12.81 9.23
N GLN A 93 -7.73 12.43 8.93
CA GLN A 93 -6.56 13.26 9.22
C GLN A 93 -6.27 14.26 8.11
N SER A 94 -5.64 15.38 8.48
CA SER A 94 -5.16 16.36 7.52
C SER A 94 -4.06 15.78 6.62
N TYR A 95 -3.87 16.38 5.46
CA TYR A 95 -2.88 15.93 4.47
C TYR A 95 -1.47 15.79 5.06
N TRP A 96 -0.97 16.84 5.73
CA TRP A 96 0.37 16.82 6.33
C TRP A 96 0.49 15.84 7.49
N ALA A 97 -0.58 15.65 8.27
CA ALA A 97 -0.59 14.62 9.31
C ALA A 97 -0.47 13.21 8.71
N LYS A 98 -1.20 12.93 7.62
CA LYS A 98 -1.07 11.67 6.86
C LYS A 98 0.35 11.47 6.35
N ALA A 99 0.93 12.50 5.72
CA ALA A 99 2.28 12.44 5.20
C ALA A 99 3.31 12.12 6.30
N ALA A 100 3.31 12.89 7.39
CA ALA A 100 4.22 12.69 8.51
C ALA A 100 4.06 11.29 9.12
N ARG A 101 2.82 10.82 9.29
CA ARG A 101 2.55 9.50 9.85
C ARG A 101 3.00 8.38 8.93
N LEU A 102 2.80 8.53 7.63
CA LEU A 102 3.22 7.57 6.63
C LEU A 102 4.74 7.43 6.59
N VAL A 103 5.46 8.55 6.63
CA VAL A 103 6.94 8.56 6.73
C VAL A 103 7.42 7.85 8.00
N LEU A 104 6.75 8.05 9.15
CA LEU A 104 7.08 7.35 10.39
C LEU A 104 6.85 5.83 10.30
N TRP A 105 5.78 5.40 9.64
CA TRP A 105 5.47 3.98 9.45
C TRP A 105 6.34 3.30 8.40
N TRP A 106 6.90 4.07 7.45
CA TRP A 106 7.58 3.54 6.28
C TRP A 106 8.67 2.51 6.62
N PRO A 107 9.60 2.73 7.57
CA PRO A 107 10.63 1.75 7.90
C PRO A 107 10.09 0.41 8.40
N THR A 108 8.93 0.42 9.08
CA THR A 108 8.26 -0.80 9.53
C THR A 108 7.59 -1.52 8.36
N ILE A 109 6.96 -0.78 7.46
CA ILE A 109 6.31 -1.31 6.25
C ILE A 109 7.36 -1.93 5.31
N SER A 110 8.43 -1.21 5.00
CA SER A 110 9.48 -1.66 4.09
C SER A 110 10.22 -2.89 4.64
N ARG A 111 10.57 -2.90 5.94
CA ARG A 111 11.16 -4.07 6.59
C ARG A 111 10.23 -5.28 6.57
N HIS A 112 8.95 -5.08 6.86
CA HIS A 112 7.98 -6.17 6.82
C HIS A 112 7.82 -6.71 5.39
N ALA A 113 7.75 -5.82 4.41
CA ALA A 113 7.69 -6.19 3.00
C ALA A 113 8.91 -7.02 2.58
N ALA A 114 10.11 -6.70 3.06
CA ALA A 114 11.32 -7.45 2.72
C ALA A 114 11.33 -8.89 3.25
N LEU A 115 10.56 -9.16 4.31
CA LEU A 115 10.53 -10.46 4.99
C LEU A 115 9.28 -11.29 4.65
N SER A 116 8.28 -10.69 4.01
CA SER A 116 6.98 -11.32 3.77
C SER A 116 6.42 -10.99 2.40
N SER A 117 5.75 -11.95 1.79
CA SER A 117 5.01 -11.78 0.54
C SER A 117 3.67 -12.49 0.64
N GLY A 118 2.64 -11.87 0.07
CA GLY A 118 1.25 -12.30 0.20
C GLY A 118 0.64 -11.93 1.56
N GLY A 119 -0.66 -11.62 1.55
CA GLY A 119 -1.44 -11.38 2.75
C GLY A 119 -1.95 -9.95 2.88
N VAL A 120 -2.78 -9.74 3.91
CA VAL A 120 -3.40 -8.45 4.18
C VAL A 120 -3.04 -8.01 5.59
N TYR A 121 -2.50 -6.81 5.71
CA TYR A 121 -1.99 -6.25 6.95
C TYR A 121 -2.59 -4.86 7.14
N ARG A 122 -3.01 -4.55 8.36
CA ARG A 122 -3.49 -3.23 8.72
C ARG A 122 -2.34 -2.40 9.29
N VAL A 123 -2.33 -1.12 8.90
CA VAL A 123 -1.45 -0.07 9.42
C VAL A 123 -2.29 0.87 10.31
N PRO A 124 -2.19 0.74 11.64
CA PRO A 124 -2.90 1.63 12.56
C PRO A 124 -2.46 3.08 12.38
N TRP A 125 -3.37 4.03 12.61
CA TRP A 125 -2.99 5.45 12.62
C TRP A 125 -1.97 5.77 13.72
N ARG A 126 -2.13 5.18 14.90
CA ARG A 126 -1.25 5.44 16.05
C ARG A 126 0.13 4.81 15.80
N PHE A 127 1.16 5.66 15.86
CA PHE A 127 2.55 5.21 15.87
C PHE A 127 3.15 5.41 17.27
N THR A 128 3.72 4.35 17.84
CA THR A 128 4.47 4.32 19.10
C THR A 128 5.74 3.49 18.88
N ASN A 129 6.68 3.50 19.84
CA ASN A 129 7.89 2.68 19.75
C ASN A 129 7.63 1.16 19.72
N GLN A 130 6.40 0.73 20.02
CA GLN A 130 5.97 -0.66 19.98
C GLN A 130 4.96 -0.91 18.84
N SER A 131 4.80 0.03 17.92
CA SER A 131 3.87 -0.09 16.79
C SER A 131 4.20 -1.30 15.92
N ARG A 132 3.16 -2.08 15.63
CA ARG A 132 3.21 -3.28 14.79
C ARG A 132 2.09 -3.25 13.77
N LEU A 133 2.31 -3.92 12.65
CA LEU A 133 1.29 -4.19 11.66
C LEU A 133 0.34 -5.27 12.22
N GLU A 134 -0.95 -5.15 11.93
CA GLU A 134 -1.97 -6.10 12.39
C GLU A 134 -2.39 -7.01 11.23
N ALA A 135 -2.15 -8.32 11.31
CA ALA A 135 -2.64 -9.25 10.27
C ALA A 135 -4.19 -9.25 10.23
N CYS A 136 -4.78 -9.23 9.04
CA CYS A 136 -6.22 -9.18 8.82
C CYS A 136 -6.86 -10.53 8.46
#